data_AF-A0A7S0R6J7-F1
#
_entry.id   AF-A0A7S0R6J7-F1
#
_cell.length_a   1.000
_cell.length_b   1.000
_cell.length_c   1.000
_cell.angle_alpha   90.00
_cell.angle_beta   90.00
_cell.angle_gamma   90.00
#
_symmetry.space_group_name_H-M   'P 1'
#
loop_
_entity.id
_entity.type
_entity.pdbx_description
1 polymer ?
#
loop_
_entity_poly.entity_id
_entity_poly.type
_entity_poly.pdbx_seq_one_letter_code
_entity_poly.pdbx_strand_id
1 'polypeptide(L)'
;AQWFASLDGVHERAEAALAEVQFVPPTGRARLTAMQRTRDMWCISRQRQWGVPIPVFYHKETGEVLATRESVEHVAALVEARGTNVWWEADVAELLPPGVPAGEWVKGEDTLDVWFDSGTSWAAALQQKGVRTPADMYLEGSDQHRGWFQSSLQTAAAIGREAPY
;
A
#
# COMPACT_ATOMS: atom_id res chain seq x y z
N ALA A 1 -5.94 -8.56 -15.73
CA ALA A 1 -4.57 -8.53 -15.16
C ALA A 1 -4.67 -8.43 -13.64
N GLN A 2 -3.58 -8.58 -12.89
CA GLN A 2 -3.51 -8.32 -11.44
C GLN A 2 -2.25 -7.49 -11.16
N TRP A 3 -2.29 -6.69 -10.11
CA TRP A 3 -1.18 -5.88 -9.63
C TRP A 3 -0.45 -6.58 -8.49
N PHE A 4 0.88 -6.59 -8.58
CA PHE A 4 1.75 -7.16 -7.56
C PHE A 4 2.77 -6.12 -7.09
N ALA A 5 2.95 -6.03 -5.78
CA ALA A 5 4.11 -5.39 -5.20
C ALA A 5 5.24 -6.42 -5.10
N SER A 6 6.40 -6.11 -5.69
CA SER A 6 7.62 -6.88 -5.47
C SER A 6 8.12 -6.68 -4.05
N LEU A 7 8.43 -7.78 -3.38
CA LEU A 7 9.03 -7.79 -2.05
C LEU A 7 10.56 -8.00 -2.11
N ASP A 8 11.13 -7.97 -3.31
CA ASP A 8 12.58 -8.02 -3.51
C ASP A 8 13.28 -6.87 -2.79
N GLY A 9 14.30 -7.19 -1.99
CA GLY A 9 14.98 -6.25 -1.09
C GLY A 9 14.12 -5.74 0.09
N VAL A 10 12.81 -6.00 0.12
CA VAL A 10 11.93 -5.62 1.25
C VAL A 10 12.11 -6.59 2.41
N HIS A 11 12.32 -7.88 2.13
CA HIS A 11 12.53 -8.89 3.17
C HIS A 11 13.75 -8.59 4.04
N GLU A 12 14.89 -8.27 3.42
CA GLU A 12 16.13 -7.95 4.09
C GLU A 12 15.98 -6.69 4.95
N ARG A 13 15.35 -5.64 4.40
CA ARG A 13 15.06 -4.40 5.13
C ARG A 13 14.12 -4.64 6.30
N ALA A 14 13.07 -5.43 6.11
CA ALA A 14 12.12 -5.78 7.16
C ALA A 14 12.79 -6.59 8.27
N GLU A 15 13.65 -7.56 7.94
CA GLU A 15 14.37 -8.35 8.92
C GLU A 15 15.40 -7.52 9.70
N ALA A 16 16.12 -6.62 9.03
CA ALA A 16 17.01 -5.68 9.69
C ALA A 16 16.24 -4.75 10.64
N ALA A 17 15.09 -4.22 10.22
CA ALA A 17 14.24 -3.39 11.06
C ALA A 17 13.71 -4.13 12.30
N LEU A 18 13.45 -5.44 12.19
CA LEU A 18 13.03 -6.26 13.33
C LEU A 18 14.13 -6.47 14.38
N ALA A 19 15.40 -6.22 14.07
CA ALA A 19 16.50 -6.37 15.03
C ALA A 19 16.31 -5.48 16.27
N GLU A 20 15.78 -4.28 16.07
CA GLU A 20 15.55 -3.26 17.10
C GLU A 20 14.19 -3.41 17.82
N VAL A 21 13.31 -4.29 17.34
CA VAL A 21 11.97 -4.49 17.92
C VAL A 21 12.00 -5.50 19.06
N GLN A 22 11.48 -5.12 20.23
CA GLN A 22 11.26 -6.03 21.35
C GLN A 22 9.97 -6.84 21.17
N PHE A 23 10.05 -8.18 21.28
CA PHE A 23 8.89 -9.07 21.19
C PHE A 23 8.54 -9.68 22.55
N VAL A 24 7.24 -9.68 22.87
CA VAL A 24 6.68 -10.35 24.05
C VAL A 24 5.48 -11.21 23.60
N PRO A 25 5.57 -12.56 23.63
CA PRO A 25 6.75 -13.35 23.98
C PRO A 25 7.86 -13.29 22.91
N PRO A 26 9.13 -13.59 23.24
CA PRO A 26 10.25 -13.53 22.30
C PRO A 26 10.08 -14.39 21.05
N THR A 27 9.30 -15.47 21.13
CA THR A 27 9.01 -16.36 20.00
C THR A 27 8.23 -15.68 18.87
N GLY A 28 7.58 -14.53 19.13
CA GLY A 28 6.88 -13.74 18.12
C GLY A 28 7.80 -13.30 16.98
N ARG A 29 9.07 -12.96 17.28
CA ARG A 29 10.05 -12.55 16.26
C ARG A 29 10.25 -13.63 15.21
N ALA A 30 10.59 -14.85 15.66
CA ALA A 30 10.83 -15.98 14.76
C ALA A 30 9.60 -16.30 13.89
N ARG A 31 8.39 -16.17 14.47
CA ARG A 31 7.14 -16.36 13.72
C ARG A 31 6.97 -15.30 12.64
N LEU A 32 7.11 -14.01 12.95
CA LEU A 32 6.96 -12.94 11.97
C LEU A 32 8.02 -13.04 10.87
N THR A 33 9.29 -13.26 11.23
CA THR A 33 10.39 -13.45 10.26
C THR A 33 10.11 -14.62 9.33
N ALA A 34 9.63 -15.76 9.83
CA ALA A 34 9.27 -16.90 9.01
C ALA A 34 8.13 -16.56 8.03
N MET A 35 7.11 -15.82 8.48
CA MET A 35 5.99 -15.42 7.61
C MET A 35 6.41 -14.42 6.53
N GLN A 36 7.37 -13.55 6.81
CA GLN A 36 7.89 -12.60 5.82
C GLN A 36 8.46 -13.30 4.59
N ARG A 37 9.13 -14.44 4.77
CA ARG A 37 9.82 -15.17 3.70
C ARG A 37 8.92 -16.11 2.88
N THR A 38 7.60 -16.10 3.10
CA THR A 38 6.69 -17.07 2.46
C THR A 38 6.30 -16.71 1.02
N ARG A 39 6.54 -15.47 0.59
CA ARG A 39 6.21 -14.99 -0.76
C ARG A 39 7.14 -13.85 -1.16
N ASP A 40 7.55 -13.84 -2.43
CA ASP A 40 8.37 -12.76 -3.01
C ASP A 40 7.52 -11.66 -3.69
N MET A 41 6.24 -11.96 -3.92
CA MET A 41 5.28 -11.06 -4.56
C MET A 41 4.01 -10.96 -3.72
N TRP A 42 3.52 -9.74 -3.52
CA TRP A 42 2.24 -9.49 -2.88
C TRP A 42 1.22 -9.03 -3.91
N CYS A 43 0.22 -9.86 -4.22
CA CYS A 43 -0.93 -9.45 -5.02
C CYS A 43 -1.75 -8.39 -4.27
N ILE A 44 -1.65 -7.13 -4.72
CA ILE A 44 -2.28 -5.97 -4.09
C ILE A 44 -3.62 -5.59 -4.74
N SER A 45 -3.98 -6.15 -5.89
CA SER A 45 -5.28 -5.86 -6.54
C SER A 45 -6.39 -6.79 -6.10
N ARG A 46 -7.62 -6.27 -6.07
CA ARG A 46 -8.87 -7.01 -5.84
C ARG A 46 -9.94 -6.48 -6.80
N GLN A 47 -10.73 -7.39 -7.38
CA GLN A 47 -11.88 -7.05 -8.25
C GLN A 47 -13.11 -6.85 -7.37
N ARG A 48 -13.18 -5.71 -6.67
CA ARG A 48 -14.26 -5.38 -5.74
C ARG A 48 -14.69 -3.93 -5.92
N GLN A 49 -15.95 -3.65 -5.61
CA GLN A 49 -16.50 -2.29 -5.66
C GLN A 49 -16.19 -1.47 -4.41
N TRP A 50 -15.79 -2.13 -3.30
CA TRP A 50 -15.51 -1.47 -2.03
C TRP A 50 -14.03 -1.64 -1.66
N GLY A 51 -13.33 -0.51 -1.53
CA GLY A 51 -11.90 -0.43 -1.21
C GLY A 51 -11.27 0.84 -1.78
N VAL A 52 -10.01 1.10 -1.45
CA VAL A 52 -9.23 2.19 -2.08
C VAL A 52 -8.91 1.79 -3.51
N PRO A 53 -9.22 2.61 -4.53
CA PRO A 53 -8.90 2.29 -5.93
C PRO A 53 -7.38 2.29 -6.17
N ILE A 54 -6.90 1.43 -7.07
CA ILE A 54 -5.53 1.50 -7.56
C ILE A 54 -5.48 2.58 -8.66
N PRO A 55 -4.73 3.69 -8.48
CA PRO A 55 -4.80 4.86 -9.36
C PRO A 55 -4.00 4.66 -10.65
N VAL A 56 -4.49 3.79 -11.53
CA VAL A 56 -3.84 3.41 -12.80
C VAL A 56 -4.80 3.60 -13.96
N PHE A 57 -4.25 3.97 -15.12
CA PHE A 57 -4.99 4.09 -16.37
C PHE A 57 -4.42 3.18 -17.44
N TYR A 58 -5.26 2.79 -18.39
CA TYR A 58 -4.90 1.96 -19.53
C TYR A 58 -5.23 2.66 -20.83
N HIS A 59 -4.28 2.65 -21.77
CA HIS A 59 -4.53 3.14 -23.12
C HIS A 59 -5.49 2.18 -23.84
N LYS A 60 -6.55 2.71 -24.46
CA LYS A 60 -7.68 1.93 -25.02
C LYS A 60 -7.28 0.94 -26.10
N GLU A 61 -6.31 1.30 -26.94
CA GLU A 61 -5.92 0.48 -28.09
C GLU A 61 -4.73 -0.44 -27.80
N THR A 62 -3.78 0.03 -27.00
CA THR A 62 -2.49 -0.66 -26.80
C THR A 62 -2.43 -1.43 -25.48
N GLY A 63 -3.29 -1.08 -24.52
CA GLY A 63 -3.23 -1.62 -23.16
C GLY A 63 -2.03 -1.10 -22.34
N GLU A 64 -1.29 -0.10 -22.85
CA GLU A 64 -0.20 0.54 -22.12
C GLU A 64 -0.71 1.14 -20.80
N VAL A 65 0.10 1.05 -19.75
CA VAL A 65 -0.27 1.48 -18.41
C VAL A 65 0.33 2.84 -18.08
N LEU A 66 -0.53 3.78 -17.67
CA LEU A 66 -0.12 5.05 -17.07
C LEU A 66 -0.24 4.94 -15.54
N ALA A 67 0.92 4.85 -14.89
CA ALA A 67 1.09 4.73 -13.44
C ALA A 67 2.37 5.47 -13.00
N THR A 68 2.50 6.72 -13.40
CA THR A 68 3.67 7.56 -13.08
C THR A 68 3.50 8.20 -11.70
N ARG A 69 4.60 8.72 -11.14
CA ARG A 69 4.54 9.54 -9.92
C ARG A 69 3.53 10.68 -10.06
N GLU A 70 3.59 11.41 -11.17
CA GLU A 70 2.71 12.53 -11.46
C GLU A 70 1.23 12.11 -11.53
N SER A 71 0.92 11.01 -12.23
CA SER A 71 -0.47 10.54 -12.33
C SER A 71 -1.01 10.11 -10.97
N VAL A 72 -0.18 9.43 -10.16
CA VAL A 72 -0.57 9.00 -8.80
C VAL A 72 -0.74 10.19 -7.86
N GLU A 73 0.18 11.16 -7.88
CA GLU A 73 0.11 12.37 -7.03
C GLU A 73 -1.10 13.26 -7.39
N HIS A 74 -1.42 13.40 -8.69
CA HIS A 74 -2.62 14.12 -9.14
C HIS A 74 -3.90 13.47 -8.59
N VAL A 75 -4.03 12.14 -8.72
CA VAL A 75 -5.19 11.41 -8.19
C VAL A 75 -5.23 11.46 -6.67
N ALA A 76 -4.08 11.37 -5.99
CA ALA A 76 -4.01 11.49 -4.53
C ALA A 76 -4.52 12.85 -4.04
N ALA A 77 -4.19 13.95 -4.72
CA ALA A 77 -4.70 15.28 -4.40
C ALA A 77 -6.24 15.38 -4.57
N LEU A 78 -6.79 14.75 -5.61
CA LEU A 78 -8.24 14.67 -5.79
C LEU A 78 -8.91 13.86 -4.67
N VAL A 79 -8.31 12.73 -4.28
CA VAL A 79 -8.80 11.89 -3.18
C VAL A 79 -8.73 12.64 -1.85
N GLU A 80 -7.68 13.42 -1.60
CA GLU A 80 -7.56 14.25 -0.40
C GLU A 80 -8.66 15.33 -0.34
N ALA A 81 -8.96 15.96 -1.47
CA ALA A 81 -9.97 17.02 -1.53
C ALA A 81 -11.42 16.50 -1.52
N ARG A 82 -11.69 15.35 -2.15
CA ARG A 82 -13.06 14.88 -2.46
C ARG A 82 -13.40 13.50 -1.89
N GLY A 83 -12.44 12.84 -1.25
CA GLY A 83 -12.57 11.46 -0.79
C GLY A 83 -12.35 10.44 -1.91
N THR A 84 -12.24 9.16 -1.53
CA THR A 84 -11.90 8.05 -2.44
C THR A 84 -12.94 7.81 -3.54
N ASN A 85 -14.21 8.19 -3.31
CA ASN A 85 -15.29 8.04 -4.28
C ASN A 85 -15.07 8.85 -5.57
N VAL A 86 -14.21 9.88 -5.52
CA VAL A 86 -13.86 10.68 -6.71
C VAL A 86 -13.39 9.80 -7.87
N TRP A 87 -12.67 8.71 -7.58
CA TRP A 87 -12.20 7.79 -8.62
C TRP A 87 -13.35 7.18 -9.41
N TRP A 88 -14.49 6.92 -8.78
CA TRP A 88 -15.64 6.27 -9.41
C TRP A 88 -16.56 7.29 -10.08
N GLU A 89 -16.76 8.42 -9.42
CA GLU A 89 -17.73 9.44 -9.81
C GLU A 89 -17.21 10.43 -10.86
N ALA A 90 -15.90 10.70 -10.88
CA ALA A 90 -15.32 11.67 -11.80
C ALA A 90 -15.08 11.10 -13.20
N ASP A 91 -15.10 12.00 -14.18
CA ASP A 91 -14.70 11.72 -15.55
C ASP A 91 -13.19 11.44 -15.63
N VAL A 92 -12.79 10.57 -16.57
CA VAL A 92 -11.37 10.24 -16.78
C VAL A 92 -10.54 11.50 -17.08
N ALA A 93 -11.11 12.50 -17.75
CA ALA A 93 -10.44 13.77 -18.03
C ALA A 93 -10.07 14.57 -16.77
N GLU A 94 -10.83 14.43 -15.68
CA GLU A 94 -10.52 15.08 -14.41
C GLU A 94 -9.46 14.28 -13.63
N LEU A 95 -9.53 12.95 -13.70
CA LEU A 95 -8.63 12.04 -12.99
C LEU A 95 -7.22 11.98 -13.60
N LEU A 96 -7.07 12.33 -14.88
CA LEU A 96 -5.78 12.34 -15.55
C LEU A 96 -4.99 13.61 -15.21
N PRO A 97 -3.65 13.51 -15.10
CA PRO A 97 -2.82 14.68 -14.94
C PRO A 97 -2.88 15.57 -16.21
N PRO A 98 -2.60 16.88 -16.08
CA PRO A 98 -2.62 17.80 -17.20
C PRO A 98 -1.75 17.35 -18.38
N GLY A 99 -2.26 17.48 -19.60
CA GLY A 99 -1.52 17.13 -20.83
C GLY A 99 -1.71 15.70 -21.32
N VAL A 100 -2.39 14.83 -20.56
CA VAL A 100 -2.73 13.48 -21.03
C VAL A 100 -4.07 13.48 -21.81
N PRO A 101 -4.12 12.98 -23.06
CA PRO A 101 -5.33 13.02 -23.87
C PRO A 101 -6.43 12.07 -23.36
N ALA A 102 -7.39 12.57 -22.59
CA ALA A 102 -8.41 11.73 -21.93
C ALA A 102 -9.21 10.79 -22.86
N GLY A 103 -9.35 11.14 -24.15
CA GLY A 103 -10.01 10.29 -25.14
C GLY A 103 -9.35 8.94 -25.37
N GLU A 104 -8.07 8.79 -25.03
CA GLU A 104 -7.25 7.60 -25.29
C GLU A 104 -7.17 6.65 -24.10
N TRP A 105 -7.63 7.07 -22.91
CA TRP A 105 -7.40 6.33 -21.66
C TRP A 105 -8.70 5.89 -21.00
N VAL A 106 -8.61 4.80 -20.24
CA VAL A 106 -9.65 4.33 -19.31
C VAL A 106 -9.05 4.09 -17.93
N LYS A 107 -9.81 4.40 -16.87
CA LYS A 107 -9.39 4.15 -15.50
C LYS A 107 -9.47 2.66 -15.15
N GLY A 108 -8.57 2.19 -14.30
CA GLY A 108 -8.64 0.85 -13.72
C GLY A 108 -9.80 0.69 -12.73
N GLU A 109 -10.29 -0.55 -12.61
CA GLU A 109 -11.41 -0.91 -11.72
C GLU A 109 -10.99 -1.74 -10.50
N ASP A 110 -9.69 -2.05 -10.38
CA ASP A 110 -9.18 -2.80 -9.24
C ASP A 110 -9.06 -1.91 -7.99
N THR A 111 -9.37 -2.46 -6.82
CA THR A 111 -9.08 -1.86 -5.52
C THR A 111 -7.85 -2.49 -4.89
N LEU A 112 -7.25 -1.79 -3.92
CA LEU A 112 -6.19 -2.31 -3.08
C LEU A 112 -6.67 -3.44 -2.17
N ASP A 113 -5.75 -4.32 -1.82
CA ASP A 113 -5.88 -5.31 -0.78
C ASP A 113 -6.04 -4.62 0.59
N VAL A 114 -6.98 -5.08 1.41
CA VAL A 114 -7.27 -4.48 2.73
C VAL A 114 -6.08 -4.54 3.69
N TRP A 115 -5.14 -5.47 3.46
CA TRP A 115 -3.89 -5.52 4.20
C TRP A 115 -2.93 -4.39 3.81
N PHE A 116 -3.03 -3.84 2.60
CA PHE A 116 -2.30 -2.65 2.18
C PHE A 116 -2.88 -1.41 2.87
N ASP A 117 -4.21 -1.29 2.91
CA ASP A 117 -4.91 -0.20 3.60
C ASP A 117 -4.52 -0.16 5.09
N SER A 118 -4.72 -1.27 5.80
CA SER A 118 -4.32 -1.37 7.22
C SER A 118 -2.80 -1.28 7.41
N GLY A 119 -2.02 -1.88 6.52
CA GLY A 119 -0.55 -1.85 6.55
C GLY A 119 0.03 -0.44 6.42
N THR A 120 -0.67 0.50 5.78
CA THR A 120 -0.22 1.90 5.64
C THR A 120 -0.71 2.82 6.76
N SER A 121 -1.39 2.28 7.78
CA SER A 121 -1.88 3.06 8.95
C SER A 121 -0.78 3.79 9.71
N TRP A 122 0.46 3.29 9.75
CA TRP A 122 1.58 4.00 10.38
C TRP A 122 1.87 5.36 9.70
N ALA A 123 1.57 5.49 8.41
CA ALA A 123 1.70 6.75 7.68
C ALA A 123 0.43 7.60 7.84
N ALA A 124 -0.73 7.01 7.52
CA ALA A 124 -1.99 7.73 7.41
C ALA A 124 -2.63 8.10 8.77
N ALA A 125 -2.45 7.27 9.80
CA ALA A 125 -3.07 7.46 11.11
C ALA A 125 -2.09 8.04 12.15
N LEU A 126 -0.81 7.70 12.08
CA LEU A 126 0.17 8.21 13.04
C LEU A 126 0.84 9.50 12.54
N GLN A 127 1.61 9.42 11.44
CA GLN A 127 2.43 10.56 10.98
C GLN A 127 1.60 11.76 10.54
N GLN A 128 0.55 11.54 9.74
CA GLN A 128 -0.33 12.63 9.31
C GLN A 128 -1.08 13.29 10.48
N LYS A 129 -1.20 12.62 11.63
CA LYS A 129 -1.83 13.16 12.84
C LYS A 129 -0.82 13.69 13.87
N GLY A 130 0.47 13.73 13.51
CA GLY A 130 1.53 14.21 14.41
C GLY A 130 1.81 13.26 15.59
N VAL A 131 1.35 12.01 15.52
CA VAL A 131 1.71 10.99 16.50
C VAL A 131 3.14 10.54 16.22
N ARG A 132 3.92 10.37 17.29
CA ARG A 132 5.30 9.89 17.21
C ARG A 132 5.34 8.55 16.49
N THR A 133 6.25 8.44 15.52
CA THR A 133 6.59 7.17 14.88
C THR A 133 8.10 6.90 15.01
N PRO A 134 8.53 5.65 15.23
CA PRO A 134 7.70 4.44 15.40
C PRO A 134 6.81 4.49 16.66
N ALA A 135 5.71 3.75 16.64
CA ALA A 135 4.84 3.63 17.81
C ALA A 135 5.57 2.87 18.93
N ASP A 136 5.24 3.10 20.20
CA ASP A 136 5.91 2.38 21.29
C ASP A 136 5.52 0.88 21.38
N MET A 137 4.35 0.52 20.84
CA MET A 137 3.86 -0.86 20.85
C MET A 137 2.76 -1.08 19.81
N TYR A 138 2.84 -2.20 19.10
CA TYR A 138 1.70 -2.84 18.44
C TYR A 138 1.23 -4.03 19.27
N LEU A 139 -0.09 -4.16 19.47
CA LEU A 139 -0.69 -5.22 20.27
C LEU A 139 -1.96 -5.73 19.60
N GLU A 140 -1.93 -6.95 19.10
CA GLU A 140 -3.05 -7.63 18.45
C GLU A 140 -2.96 -9.16 18.64
N GLY A 141 -3.98 -9.89 18.16
CA GLY A 141 -4.01 -11.34 18.14
C GLY A 141 -2.87 -12.00 17.34
N SER A 142 -2.55 -13.25 17.67
CA SER A 142 -1.40 -13.96 17.06
C SER A 142 -1.54 -14.18 15.54
N ASP A 143 -2.75 -14.13 15.02
CA ASP A 143 -3.08 -14.17 13.59
C ASP A 143 -2.46 -12.99 12.81
N GLN A 144 -2.23 -11.85 13.46
CA GLN A 144 -1.67 -10.65 12.82
C GLN A 144 -0.20 -10.79 12.38
N HIS A 145 0.50 -11.87 12.76
CA HIS A 145 1.82 -12.19 12.19
C HIS A 145 1.77 -12.49 10.68
N ARG A 146 0.59 -12.84 10.15
CA ARG A 146 0.32 -12.98 8.70
C ARG A 146 -0.59 -11.87 8.14
N GLY A 147 -0.94 -10.91 9.00
CA GLY A 147 -1.86 -9.82 8.70
C GLY A 147 -1.16 -8.50 8.95
N TRP A 148 -1.71 -7.71 9.87
CA TRP A 148 -1.36 -6.31 10.05
C TRP A 148 0.09 -6.05 10.48
N PHE A 149 0.69 -6.89 11.33
CA PHE A 149 2.11 -6.75 11.68
C PHE A 149 2.99 -6.90 10.45
N GLN A 150 2.68 -7.91 9.63
CA GLN A 150 3.41 -8.21 8.42
C GLN A 150 3.26 -7.08 7.39
N SER A 151 2.03 -6.66 7.10
CA SER A 151 1.79 -5.63 6.08
C SER A 151 2.30 -4.26 6.51
N SER A 152 2.22 -3.92 7.80
CA SER A 152 2.78 -2.67 8.33
C SER A 152 4.31 -2.63 8.21
N LEU A 153 4.97 -3.72 8.59
CA LEU A 153 6.41 -3.84 8.45
C LEU A 153 6.84 -3.83 6.97
N GLN A 154 6.14 -4.54 6.09
CA GLN A 154 6.45 -4.59 4.65
C GLN A 154 6.33 -3.21 4.00
N THR A 155 5.24 -2.48 4.27
CA THR A 155 5.01 -1.16 3.67
C THR A 155 5.99 -0.10 4.18
N ALA A 156 6.35 -0.13 5.47
CA ALA A 156 7.38 0.76 6.02
C ALA A 156 8.77 0.45 5.44
N ALA A 157 9.16 -0.83 5.42
CA ALA A 157 10.44 -1.27 4.89
C ALA A 157 10.59 -1.01 3.37
N ALA A 158 9.50 -1.13 2.61
CA ALA A 158 9.49 -0.88 1.16
C ALA A 158 9.93 0.55 0.81
N ILE A 159 9.64 1.52 1.68
CA ILE A 159 10.05 2.91 1.50
C ILE A 159 11.27 3.31 2.36
N GLY A 160 11.99 2.33 2.91
CA GLY A 160 13.23 2.53 3.65
C GLY A 160 13.05 3.10 5.06
N ARG A 161 11.91 2.88 5.71
CA ARG A 161 11.69 3.24 7.11
C ARG A 161 11.95 2.09 8.06
N GLU A 162 12.17 2.45 9.32
CA GLU A 162 12.22 1.51 10.46
C GLU A 162 10.87 0.79 10.64
N ALA A 163 10.86 -0.26 11.47
CA ALA A 163 9.62 -0.94 11.83
C ALA A 163 8.66 0.09 12.46
N PRO A 164 7.35 0.05 12.15
CA PRO A 164 6.42 1.09 12.62
C PRO A 164 6.06 1.00 14.11
N TYR A 165 6.70 0.10 14.85
CA TYR A 165 6.49 -0.27 16.25
C TYR A 165 7.78 -0.74 16.90
#